data_AF-A0A7X4GUI1-F1
#
_entry.id   AF-A0A7X4GUI1-F1
#
_cell.length_a   1.000
_cell.length_b   1.000
_cell.length_c   1.000
_cell.angle_alpha   90.00
_cell.angle_beta   90.00
_cell.angle_gamma   90.00
#
_symmetry.space_group_name_H-M   'P 1'
#
loop_
_entity.id
_entity.type
_entity.pdbx_description
1 polymer ?
#
loop_
_entity_poly.entity_id
_entity_poly.type
_entity_poly.pdbx_seq_one_letter_code
_entity_poly.pdbx_strand_id
1 'polypeptide(L)'
;MDQQKLRALVFEKTGVKIDVDDPVFALVALNEAVLEEAVERHIARIDAASQTLVEHAVHAGPSHHHGHESHPPGYVPTPSAGVVRPIATQTSPITPRELRLLGAAAGIALASALIVLGGQAAFHKSGLTPEQAQALQKAEKLEQALQKLDPKLRAQLPAELQK
;
A
#
# COMPACT_ATOMS: atom_id res chain seq x y z
N MET A 1 -14.23 -4.37 10.99
CA MET A 1 -13.28 -4.43 12.14
C MET A 1 -13.93 -3.89 13.41
N ASP A 2 -13.56 -4.38 14.60
CA ASP A 2 -14.12 -3.90 15.88
C ASP A 2 -13.62 -2.48 16.23
N GLN A 3 -14.56 -1.55 16.50
CA GLN A 3 -14.27 -0.15 16.80
C GLN A 3 -13.38 0.01 18.04
N GLN A 4 -13.57 -0.80 19.10
CA GLN A 4 -12.76 -0.69 20.31
C GLN A 4 -11.30 -1.07 20.03
N LYS A 5 -11.10 -2.07 19.17
CA LYS A 5 -9.77 -2.52 18.75
C LYS A 5 -9.07 -1.48 17.89
N LEU A 6 -9.80 -0.81 16.99
CA LEU A 6 -9.26 0.28 16.17
C LEU A 6 -8.85 1.48 17.05
N ARG A 7 -9.67 1.85 18.04
CA ARG A 7 -9.36 2.93 18.99
C ARG A 7 -8.07 2.64 19.76
N ALA A 8 -7.94 1.43 20.29
CA ALA A 8 -6.75 1.01 21.02
C ALA A 8 -5.51 1.04 20.11
N LEU A 9 -5.63 0.52 18.88
CA LEU A 9 -4.52 0.48 17.93
C LEU A 9 -4.06 1.89 17.51
N VAL A 10 -4.98 2.80 17.21
CA VAL A 10 -4.62 4.17 16.84
C VAL A 10 -3.99 4.88 18.03
N PHE A 11 -4.56 4.73 19.23
CA PHE A 11 -3.97 5.31 20.43
C PHE A 11 -2.55 4.78 20.70
N GLU A 12 -2.31 3.48 20.56
CA GLU A 12 -0.99 2.88 20.75
C GLU A 12 0.03 3.37 19.71
N LYS A 13 -0.39 3.56 18.45
CA LYS A 13 0.51 3.93 17.35
C LYS A 13 0.74 5.43 17.21
N THR A 14 -0.24 6.26 17.59
CA THR A 14 -0.20 7.71 17.34
C THR A 14 -0.39 8.54 18.61
N GLY A 15 -0.80 7.94 19.72
CA GLY A 15 -1.17 8.63 20.95
C GLY A 15 -2.52 9.35 20.88
N VAL A 16 -3.23 9.28 19.75
CA VAL A 16 -4.50 9.99 19.54
C VAL A 16 -5.67 9.17 20.06
N LYS A 17 -6.48 9.79 20.94
CA LYS A 17 -7.75 9.21 21.38
C LYS A 17 -8.84 9.53 20.37
N ILE A 18 -9.50 8.49 19.88
CA ILE A 18 -10.62 8.60 18.95
C ILE A 18 -11.92 8.44 19.75
N ASP A 19 -12.87 9.35 19.56
CA ASP A 19 -14.22 9.29 20.13
C ASP A 19 -15.16 8.45 19.27
N VAL A 20 -16.26 7.96 19.84
CA VAL A 20 -17.18 7.02 19.14
C VAL A 20 -17.80 7.62 17.88
N ASP A 21 -18.01 8.94 17.87
CA ASP A 21 -18.62 9.67 16.75
C ASP A 21 -17.59 10.15 15.71
N ASP A 22 -16.33 9.70 15.82
CA ASP A 22 -15.26 10.15 14.93
C ASP A 22 -15.44 9.62 13.49
N PRO A 23 -15.32 10.48 12.46
CA PRO A 23 -15.44 10.08 11.07
C PRO A 23 -14.43 9.02 10.62
N VAL A 24 -13.34 8.78 11.36
CA VAL A 24 -12.39 7.70 11.10
C VAL A 24 -13.08 6.33 11.01
N PHE A 25 -14.12 6.06 11.79
CA PHE A 25 -14.84 4.79 11.69
C PHE A 25 -15.62 4.66 10.39
N ALA A 26 -16.22 5.76 9.92
CA ALA A 26 -16.91 5.77 8.63
C ALA A 26 -15.93 5.51 7.48
N LEU A 27 -14.71 6.08 7.54
CA LEU A 27 -13.66 5.82 6.55
C LEU A 27 -13.17 4.38 6.57
N VAL A 28 -12.97 3.80 7.76
CA VAL A 28 -12.58 2.39 7.88
C VAL A 28 -13.67 1.48 7.34
N ALA A 29 -14.94 1.72 7.69
CA ALA A 29 -16.07 0.93 7.19
C ALA A 29 -16.21 1.04 5.66
N LEU A 30 -16.04 2.25 5.11
CA LEU A 30 -16.06 2.45 3.65
C LEU A 30 -14.92 1.71 2.97
N ASN A 31 -13.69 1.79 3.51
CA ASN A 31 -12.56 1.05 2.96
C ASN A 31 -12.78 -0.46 3.03
N GLU A 32 -13.34 -0.98 4.13
CA GLU A 32 -13.68 -2.40 4.26
C GLU A 32 -14.67 -2.83 3.17
N ALA A 33 -15.76 -2.10 2.98
CA ALA A 33 -16.77 -2.42 1.96
C ALA A 33 -16.20 -2.35 0.54
N VAL A 34 -15.39 -1.33 0.23
CA VAL A 34 -14.77 -1.17 -1.09
C VAL A 34 -13.72 -2.27 -1.35
N LEU A 35 -12.95 -2.66 -0.32
CA LEU A 35 -11.98 -3.74 -0.42
C LEU A 35 -12.67 -5.09 -0.65
N GLU A 36 -13.76 -5.36 0.07
CA GLU A 36 -14.57 -6.57 -0.12
C GLU A 36 -15.11 -6.66 -1.55
N GLU A 37 -15.73 -5.59 -2.05
CA GLU A 37 -16.25 -5.56 -3.42
C GLU A 37 -15.12 -5.70 -4.47
N ALA A 38 -13.97 -5.07 -4.23
CA ALA A 38 -12.82 -5.18 -5.13
C ALA A 38 -12.28 -6.62 -5.18
N VAL A 39 -12.20 -7.30 -4.02
CA VAL A 39 -11.79 -8.70 -3.92
C VAL A 39 -12.79 -9.61 -4.63
N GLU A 40 -14.09 -9.44 -4.41
CA GLU A 40 -15.13 -10.20 -5.10
C GLU A 40 -15.04 -10.05 -6.63
N ARG A 41 -14.92 -8.80 -7.12
CA ARG A 41 -14.72 -8.55 -8.56
C ARG A 41 -13.44 -9.19 -9.09
N HIS A 42 -12.39 -9.27 -8.28
CA HIS A 42 -11.13 -9.88 -8.68
C HIS A 42 -11.22 -11.41 -8.76
N ILE A 43 -11.87 -12.04 -7.78
CA ILE A 43 -12.14 -13.48 -7.77
C ILE A 43 -12.98 -13.85 -8.99
N ALA A 44 -14.07 -13.12 -9.26
CA ALA A 44 -14.92 -13.35 -10.43
C ALA A 44 -14.13 -13.28 -11.76
N ARG A 45 -13.16 -12.35 -11.87
CA ARG A 45 -12.28 -12.25 -13.04
C ARG A 45 -11.32 -13.44 -13.15
N ILE A 46 -10.75 -13.89 -12.03
CA ILE A 46 -9.86 -15.07 -11.99
C ILE A 46 -10.63 -16.32 -12.37
N ASP A 47 -11.86 -16.49 -11.87
CA ASP A 47 -12.70 -17.63 -12.19
C ASP A 47 -13.07 -17.66 -13.67
N ALA A 48 -13.46 -16.52 -14.24
CA ALA A 48 -13.71 -16.41 -15.67
C ALA A 48 -12.47 -16.74 -16.50
N ALA A 49 -11.30 -16.21 -16.13
CA ALA A 49 -10.04 -16.52 -16.81
C ALA A 49 -9.69 -18.01 -16.68
N SER A 50 -9.90 -18.60 -15.51
CA SER A 50 -9.63 -20.02 -15.24
C SER A 50 -10.56 -20.93 -16.05
N GLN A 51 -11.83 -20.57 -16.21
CA GLN A 51 -12.76 -21.28 -17.10
C GLN A 51 -12.28 -21.24 -18.56
N THR A 52 -11.85 -20.08 -19.06
CA THR A 52 -11.29 -20.00 -20.43
C THR A 52 -10.01 -20.82 -20.61
N LEU A 53 -9.17 -20.90 -19.57
CA LEU A 53 -7.97 -21.75 -19.58
C LEU A 53 -8.34 -23.24 -19.61
N VAL A 54 -9.36 -23.65 -18.87
CA VAL A 54 -9.87 -25.04 -18.89
C VAL A 54 -10.49 -25.36 -20.24
N GLU A 55 -11.29 -24.47 -20.83
CA GLU A 55 -11.82 -24.63 -22.18
C GLU A 55 -10.70 -24.79 -23.21
N HIS A 56 -9.67 -23.95 -23.14
CA HIS A 56 -8.47 -24.08 -23.98
C HIS A 56 -7.72 -25.39 -23.74
N ALA A 57 -7.58 -25.85 -22.49
CA ALA A 57 -6.90 -27.11 -22.17
C ALA A 57 -7.70 -28.34 -22.64
N VAL A 58 -9.04 -28.29 -22.56
CA VAL A 58 -9.93 -29.33 -23.09
C VAL A 58 -9.87 -29.35 -24.62
N HIS A 59 -9.85 -28.19 -25.28
CA HIS A 59 -9.69 -28.09 -26.73
C HIS A 59 -8.26 -28.46 -27.19
N ALA A 60 -7.27 -28.33 -26.31
CA ALA A 60 -5.87 -28.73 -26.53
C ALA A 60 -5.55 -30.12 -25.95
N GLY A 61 -6.56 -30.99 -25.77
CA GLY A 61 -6.46 -32.29 -25.10
C GLY A 61 -5.27 -33.17 -25.52
N PRO A 62 -4.91 -34.16 -24.68
CA PRO A 62 -3.61 -34.83 -24.69
C PRO A 62 -3.38 -35.58 -25.99
N SER A 63 -2.27 -35.29 -26.67
CA SER A 63 -1.66 -36.18 -27.65
C SER A 63 -1.13 -37.43 -26.94
N HIS A 64 -2.04 -38.31 -26.51
CA HIS A 64 -1.73 -39.67 -26.12
C HIS A 64 -1.40 -40.48 -27.37
N HIS A 65 -0.10 -40.60 -27.62
CA HIS A 65 0.47 -41.75 -28.29
C HIS A 65 0.14 -43.00 -27.46
N HIS A 66 -0.85 -43.80 -27.88
CA HIS A 66 -0.85 -45.25 -27.72
C HIS A 66 -1.87 -45.87 -28.68
N GLY A 67 -1.39 -46.76 -29.53
CA GLY A 67 -2.17 -47.40 -30.58
C GLY A 67 -3.08 -48.50 -30.03
N HIS A 68 -4.31 -48.55 -30.53
CA HIS A 68 -4.91 -49.72 -31.17
C HIS A 68 -6.28 -49.30 -31.76
N GLU A 69 -6.44 -49.57 -33.05
CA GLU A 69 -7.68 -49.99 -33.73
C GLU A 69 -9.03 -49.37 -33.30
N SER A 70 -9.53 -48.41 -34.09
CA SER A 70 -10.86 -48.45 -34.75
C SER A 70 -11.20 -47.07 -35.33
N HIS A 71 -11.01 -46.87 -36.64
CA HIS A 71 -11.47 -45.68 -37.34
C HIS A 71 -12.91 -45.90 -37.85
N PRO A 72 -13.83 -44.92 -37.68
CA PRO A 72 -15.12 -44.95 -38.36
C PRO A 72 -14.94 -44.73 -39.89
N PRO A 73 -15.73 -45.39 -40.75
CA PRO A 73 -15.57 -45.30 -42.20
C PRO A 73 -16.02 -43.90 -42.67
N GLY A 74 -15.10 -43.12 -43.22
CA GLY A 74 -15.43 -41.83 -43.86
C GLY A 74 -14.40 -40.71 -43.71
N TYR A 75 -13.33 -40.90 -42.91
CA TYR A 75 -12.29 -39.88 -42.80
C TYR A 75 -11.26 -40.01 -43.94
N VAL A 76 -11.31 -39.07 -44.88
CA VAL A 76 -10.25 -38.90 -45.90
C VAL A 76 -9.27 -37.87 -45.35
N PRO A 77 -7.99 -38.21 -45.09
CA PRO A 77 -7.02 -37.23 -44.62
C PRO A 77 -6.77 -36.18 -45.71
N THR A 78 -7.10 -34.92 -45.42
CA THR A 78 -6.62 -33.77 -46.20
C THR A 78 -5.09 -33.78 -46.23
N PRO A 79 -4.44 -33.62 -47.40
CA PRO A 79 -2.99 -33.64 -47.49
C PRO A 79 -2.38 -32.48 -46.70
N SER A 80 -1.28 -32.77 -46.00
CA SER A 80 -0.55 -31.86 -45.13
C SER A 80 -0.16 -30.56 -45.84
N ALA A 81 -0.88 -29.49 -45.52
CA ALA A 81 -0.58 -28.15 -46.02
C ALA A 81 0.63 -27.56 -45.28
N GLY A 82 1.84 -27.90 -45.76
CA GLY A 82 3.02 -27.05 -45.72
C GLY A 82 3.65 -26.66 -44.37
N VAL A 83 4.88 -26.18 -44.45
CA VAL A 83 5.66 -25.64 -43.33
C VAL A 83 4.96 -24.41 -42.77
N VAL A 84 4.43 -24.50 -41.54
CA VAL A 84 3.89 -23.37 -40.80
C VAL A 84 5.02 -22.40 -40.49
N ARG A 85 5.01 -21.22 -41.12
CA ARG A 85 5.95 -20.14 -40.79
C ARG A 85 5.64 -19.62 -39.38
N PRO A 86 6.66 -19.36 -38.54
CA PRO A 86 6.45 -18.79 -37.22
C PRO A 86 5.80 -17.41 -37.34
N ILE A 87 4.71 -17.19 -36.60
CA ILE A 87 4.05 -15.89 -36.46
C ILE A 87 4.99 -15.01 -35.63
N ALA A 88 5.52 -13.95 -36.23
CA ALA A 88 6.29 -12.95 -35.50
C ALA A 88 5.34 -12.22 -34.53
N THR A 89 5.39 -12.54 -33.24
CA THR A 89 4.76 -11.77 -32.18
C THR A 89 5.49 -10.44 -32.03
N GLN A 90 5.20 -9.51 -32.92
CA GLN A 90 5.56 -8.11 -32.76
C GLN A 90 4.64 -7.51 -31.70
N THR A 91 5.05 -7.54 -30.43
CA THR A 91 4.45 -6.70 -29.39
C THR A 91 4.71 -5.25 -29.77
N SER A 92 3.64 -4.54 -30.14
CA SER A 92 3.72 -3.12 -30.51
C SER A 92 4.31 -2.32 -29.34
N PRO A 93 5.36 -1.53 -29.56
CA PRO A 93 5.95 -0.73 -28.50
C PRO A 93 5.00 0.41 -28.15
N ILE A 94 4.36 0.33 -26.99
CA ILE A 94 3.65 1.38 -26.26
C ILE A 94 2.71 2.24 -27.13
N THR A 95 1.41 2.03 -27.00
CA THR A 95 0.43 2.79 -27.76
C THR A 95 0.38 4.27 -27.31
N PRO A 96 0.04 5.23 -28.19
CA PRO A 96 -0.08 6.65 -27.82
C PRO A 96 -1.13 6.89 -26.72
N ARG A 97 -2.10 5.97 -26.58
CA ARG A 97 -3.07 5.97 -25.48
C ARG A 97 -2.41 5.62 -24.14
N GLU A 98 -1.52 4.64 -24.12
CA GLU A 98 -0.75 4.28 -22.93
C GLU A 98 0.19 5.41 -22.49
N LEU A 99 0.83 6.10 -23.44
CA LEU A 99 1.62 7.31 -23.14
C LEU A 99 0.80 8.43 -22.49
N ARG A 100 -0.43 8.65 -22.97
CA ARG A 100 -1.36 9.62 -22.36
C ARG A 100 -1.81 9.19 -20.96
N LEU A 101 -2.11 7.90 -20.77
CA LEU A 101 -2.49 7.35 -19.47
C LEU A 101 -1.33 7.40 -18.48
N LEU A 102 -0.11 7.08 -18.91
CA LEU A 102 1.11 7.17 -18.12
C LEU A 102 1.39 8.63 -17.72
N GLY A 103 1.28 9.56 -18.67
CA GLY A 103 1.45 10.99 -18.41
C GLY A 103 0.41 11.54 -17.45
N ALA A 104 -0.87 11.14 -17.59
CA ALA A 104 -1.93 11.52 -16.67
C ALA A 104 -1.69 10.96 -15.26
N ALA A 105 -1.32 9.67 -15.16
CA ALA A 105 -1.01 9.04 -13.89
C ALA A 105 0.20 9.69 -13.19
N ALA A 106 1.27 9.97 -13.94
CA ALA A 106 2.45 10.68 -13.42
C ALA A 106 2.10 12.10 -12.96
N GLY A 107 1.25 12.81 -13.71
CA GLY A 107 0.78 14.14 -13.35
C GLY A 107 -0.02 14.15 -12.04
N ILE A 108 -0.97 13.21 -11.89
CA ILE A 108 -1.76 13.07 -10.66
C ILE A 108 -0.87 12.70 -9.48
N ALA A 109 0.09 11.79 -9.67
CA ALA A 109 1.04 11.39 -8.63
C ALA A 109 1.87 12.59 -8.16
N LEU A 110 2.43 13.38 -9.08
CA LEU A 110 3.20 14.58 -8.73
C LEU A 110 2.34 15.65 -8.05
N ALA A 111 1.13 15.90 -8.55
CA ALA A 111 0.21 16.87 -7.93
C ALA A 111 -0.15 16.46 -6.50
N SER A 112 -0.45 15.17 -6.28
CA SER A 112 -0.75 14.66 -4.93
C SER A 112 0.45 14.77 -3.99
N ALA A 113 1.66 14.45 -4.46
CA ALA A 113 2.88 14.58 -3.67
C ALA A 113 3.13 16.05 -3.27
N LEU A 114 2.92 17.00 -4.19
CA LEU A 114 3.07 18.43 -3.91
C LEU A 114 2.02 18.95 -2.92
N ILE A 115 0.78 18.48 -3.00
CA ILE A 115 -0.27 18.82 -2.03
C ILE A 115 0.08 18.28 -0.64
N VAL A 116 0.57 17.04 -0.55
CA VAL A 116 0.97 16.44 0.72
C VAL A 116 2.18 17.17 1.32
N LEU A 117 3.23 17.44 0.52
CA LEU A 117 4.39 18.20 1.01
C LEU A 117 4.02 19.64 1.38
N GLY A 118 3.20 20.30 0.56
CA GLY A 118 2.72 21.65 0.84
C GLY A 118 1.83 21.71 2.07
N GLY A 119 0.95 20.72 2.26
CA GLY A 119 0.14 20.55 3.47
C GLY A 119 1.02 20.33 4.70
N GLN A 120 1.97 19.41 4.62
CA GLN A 120 2.94 19.20 5.70
C GLN A 120 3.68 20.50 6.01
N ALA A 121 4.25 21.21 5.03
CA ALA A 121 4.94 22.47 5.26
C ALA A 121 4.04 23.60 5.83
N ALA A 122 2.77 23.66 5.42
CA ALA A 122 1.82 24.66 5.92
C ALA A 122 1.30 24.35 7.33
N PHE A 123 1.22 23.07 7.70
CA PHE A 123 0.73 22.62 9.01
C PHE A 123 1.83 22.22 9.99
N HIS A 124 3.08 22.11 9.55
CA HIS A 124 4.23 21.94 10.42
C HIS A 124 4.47 23.27 11.16
N LYS A 125 3.86 23.40 12.33
CA LYS A 125 4.14 24.51 13.24
C LYS A 125 5.61 24.42 13.64
N SER A 126 6.44 25.31 13.09
CA SER A 126 7.77 25.64 13.58
C SER A 126 7.67 26.33 14.94
N GLY A 127 7.22 25.58 15.93
CA GLY A 127 7.09 26.02 17.31
C GLY A 127 7.56 24.89 18.21
N LEU A 128 8.26 25.25 19.28
CA LEU A 128 8.59 24.34 20.36
C LEU A 128 7.34 23.56 20.74
N THR A 129 7.44 22.22 20.75
CA THR A 129 6.33 21.40 21.23
C THR A 129 5.97 21.85 22.65
N PRO A 130 4.70 21.73 23.08
CA PRO A 130 4.32 22.13 24.44
C PRO A 130 5.19 21.48 25.51
N GLU A 131 5.70 20.27 25.25
CA GLU A 131 6.68 19.57 26.08
C GLU A 131 8.06 20.25 26.08
N GLN A 132 8.57 20.67 24.91
CA GLN A 132 9.84 21.40 24.82
C GLN A 132 9.77 22.79 25.47
N ALA A 133 8.64 23.50 25.32
CA ALA A 133 8.42 24.78 25.98
C ALA A 133 8.37 24.62 27.51
N GLN A 134 7.74 23.56 28.02
CA GLN A 134 7.75 23.24 29.44
C GLN A 134 9.13 22.80 29.93
N ALA A 135 9.89 22.06 29.13
CA ALA A 135 11.25 21.65 29.46
C ALA A 135 12.18 22.88 29.61
N LEU A 136 12.06 23.86 28.71
CA LEU A 136 12.81 25.11 28.79
C LEU A 136 12.46 25.93 30.03
N GLN A 137 11.16 26.07 30.36
CA GLN A 137 10.74 26.77 31.59
C GLN A 137 11.21 26.07 32.86
N LYS A 138 11.24 24.74 32.88
CA LYS A 138 11.77 23.95 34.01
C LYS A 138 13.28 24.13 34.13
N ALA A 139 14.01 24.12 33.02
CA ALA A 139 15.46 24.35 32.98
C ALA A 139 15.80 25.75 33.52
N GLU A 140 15.07 26.78 33.11
CA GLU A 140 15.29 28.16 33.56
C GLU A 140 15.01 28.34 35.07
N LYS A 141 13.95 27.69 35.59
CA LYS A 141 13.66 27.66 37.03
C LYS A 141 14.74 26.91 37.82
N LEU A 142 15.24 25.80 37.29
CA LEU A 142 16.34 25.05 37.90
C LEU A 142 17.62 25.88 37.92
N GLU A 143 17.94 26.59 36.85
CA GLU A 143 19.10 27.46 36.75
C GLU A 143 19.02 28.63 37.74
N GLN A 144 17.85 29.27 37.88
CA GLN A 144 17.63 30.29 38.90
C GLN A 144 17.71 29.73 40.33
N ALA A 145 17.22 28.51 40.57
CA ALA A 145 17.34 27.85 41.86
C ALA A 145 18.81 27.52 42.18
N LEU A 146 19.56 27.03 41.20
CA LEU A 146 21.02 26.80 41.29
C LEU A 146 21.76 28.11 41.57
N GLN A 147 21.41 29.20 40.90
CA GLN A 147 21.96 30.55 41.14
C GLN A 147 21.57 31.15 42.49
N LYS A 148 20.55 30.62 43.16
CA LYS A 148 20.18 30.98 44.55
C LYS A 148 20.78 30.03 45.59
N LEU A 149 21.24 28.84 45.21
CA LEU A 149 21.93 27.92 46.10
C LEU A 149 23.31 28.46 46.50
N ASP A 150 23.69 28.19 47.74
CA ASP A 150 24.97 28.56 48.36
C ASP A 150 26.17 28.05 47.51
N PRO A 151 27.21 28.86 47.23
CA PRO A 151 28.37 28.48 46.43
C PRO A 151 29.04 27.15 46.83
N LYS A 152 28.98 26.74 48.10
CA LYS A 152 29.50 25.44 48.57
C LYS A 152 28.75 24.24 48.00
N LEU A 153 27.43 24.34 47.83
CA LEU A 153 26.60 23.26 47.25
C LEU A 153 26.83 23.15 45.73
N ARG A 154 27.02 24.28 45.02
CA ARG A 154 27.32 24.28 43.58
C ARG A 154 28.62 23.55 43.23
N ALA A 155 29.62 23.58 44.11
CA ALA A 155 30.87 22.87 43.93
C ALA A 155 30.74 21.35 44.17
N GLN A 156 29.73 20.90 44.92
CA GLN A 156 29.50 19.49 45.26
C GLN A 156 28.56 18.77 44.27
N LEU A 157 27.64 19.49 43.64
CA LEU A 157 26.73 18.99 42.60
C LEU A 157 27.40 18.27 41.40
N PRO A 158 28.48 18.79 40.77
CA PRO A 158 29.14 18.07 39.69
C PRO A 158 29.86 16.80 40.15
N ALA A 159 30.22 16.72 41.44
CA ALA A 159 30.86 15.55 42.03
C ALA A 159 29.87 14.42 42.38
N GLU A 160 28.60 14.75 42.69
CA GLU A 160 27.54 13.75 42.90
C GLU A 160 26.90 13.26 41.60
N LEU A 161 26.78 14.10 40.56
CA LEU A 161 26.19 13.71 39.26
C LEU A 161 27.09 12.78 38.42
N GLN A 162 28.37 12.63 38.77
CA GLN A 162 29.32 11.73 38.10
C GLN A 162 29.45 10.36 38.80
N LYS A 163 28.68 10.12 39.86
CA LYS A 163 28.62 8.84 40.57
C LYS A 163 27.42 8.02 40.11
#